data_AF-A0A8T3YTJ3-F1
#
_entry.id   AF-A0A8T3YTJ3-F1
#
_cell.length_a   1.000
_cell.length_b   1.000
_cell.length_c   1.000
_cell.angle_alpha   90.00
_cell.angle_beta   90.00
_cell.angle_gamma   90.00
#
_symmetry.space_group_name_H-M   'P 1'
#
loop_
_entity.id
_entity.type
_entity.pdbx_description
1 polymer ?
#
loop_
_entity_poly.entity_id
_entity_poly.type
_entity_poly.pdbx_seq_one_letter_code
_entity_poly.pdbx_strand_id
1 'polypeptide(L)'
;MVHNIKDGSQCMTDKPLLLADGQHCMADGLFGDLDGIDEARDVRGREKTTLEKLLELASQTVSFFSSNFSNKFKRTGDPPIRRDFMLIYSYTHSLLDSCWFDETDISSFVKCFDDIDYNKLESKILGIFTSCLAYALTERNREKGKRTKIYLNGNGAKFDYLFCCLPDFDELVIENFNGDYIGASNGIGSLYLSLDIPLEKDITEVCGDSEQYFKILSTLRKEKKTEKRIVGINLKGIGIFEYPSCIDQIVLINVEGENTCASCSVGMNDAFVNQLIAVNINGHYVLSALCSTGLVNHVVAVNIEGFEAFSRICSDYIINKIVADNIRGENAFSRYGLKTPVSINQMIFNNSMGLASELKHQYNENGLTTERLQSDNYFQGGCKELICIEEATSEQLKVIKRERIEDILRLAHSLPGKPYQEVLEIADELYALRPRVPEGFFGEKIKRYKKR
;
A
#
# COMPACT_ATOMS: atom_id res chain seq x y z
N MET A 1 33.96 38.72 8.48
CA MET A 1 34.69 37.69 9.26
C MET A 1 35.12 36.62 8.30
N VAL A 2 36.42 36.36 8.29
CA VAL A 2 37.17 35.54 7.35
C VAL A 2 37.25 34.12 7.91
N HIS A 3 37.07 33.08 7.08
CA HIS A 3 38.06 32.03 6.89
C HIS A 3 37.70 31.11 5.71
N ASN A 4 38.50 31.23 4.66
CA ASN A 4 38.71 30.23 3.61
C ASN A 4 39.62 29.12 4.18
N ILE A 5 39.34 27.87 3.84
CA ILE A 5 40.32 26.77 3.92
C ILE A 5 40.46 26.20 2.51
N LYS A 6 41.69 26.21 2.02
CA LYS A 6 42.15 25.64 0.76
C LYS A 6 43.31 24.70 1.06
N ASP A 7 43.31 23.61 0.30
CA ASP A 7 44.44 22.86 -0.25
C ASP A 7 45.39 22.07 0.66
N GLY A 8 45.61 20.81 0.26
CA GLY A 8 46.86 20.11 0.54
C GLY A 8 46.82 18.59 0.51
N SER A 9 46.70 17.94 -0.65
CA SER A 9 47.11 16.53 -0.80
C SER A 9 48.08 16.40 -1.98
N GLN A 10 49.37 16.39 -1.67
CA GLN A 10 50.45 16.11 -2.61
C GLN A 10 50.78 14.62 -2.64
N CYS A 11 50.93 14.14 -3.87
CA CYS A 11 51.48 12.87 -4.29
C CYS A 11 53.02 12.88 -4.13
N MET A 12 53.62 11.79 -3.67
CA MET A 12 55.05 11.50 -3.82
C MET A 12 55.21 10.01 -4.12
N THR A 13 55.96 9.76 -5.19
CA THR A 13 56.21 8.51 -5.85
C THR A 13 57.49 7.83 -5.34
N ASP A 14 57.65 6.58 -5.76
CA ASP A 14 58.89 5.87 -6.08
C ASP A 14 59.70 5.11 -4.99
N LYS A 15 59.79 3.81 -5.30
CA LYS A 15 60.75 2.73 -4.95
C LYS A 15 62.24 3.19 -5.08
N PRO A 16 63.29 2.38 -4.76
CA PRO A 16 63.34 0.93 -4.49
C PRO A 16 64.31 0.51 -3.35
N LEU A 17 64.36 -0.78 -2.98
CA LEU A 17 65.62 -1.54 -2.83
C LEU A 17 65.39 -3.04 -2.59
N LEU A 18 66.32 -3.79 -3.18
CA LEU A 18 66.40 -5.24 -3.35
C LEU A 18 67.20 -5.91 -2.20
N LEU A 19 66.88 -7.20 -1.99
CA LEU A 19 67.74 -8.31 -1.55
C LEU A 19 68.37 -8.24 -0.14
N ALA A 20 68.02 -9.19 0.73
CA ALA A 20 68.87 -10.36 0.97
C ALA A 20 68.31 -11.26 2.09
N ASP A 21 68.45 -12.55 1.83
CA ASP A 21 68.35 -13.74 2.67
C ASP A 21 68.32 -13.59 4.20
N GLY A 22 67.40 -14.33 4.80
CA GLY A 22 67.36 -14.56 6.24
C GLY A 22 66.21 -15.49 6.63
N GLN A 23 66.38 -16.79 6.39
CA GLN A 23 65.57 -17.83 7.01
C GLN A 23 65.58 -17.68 8.54
N HIS A 24 64.49 -17.20 9.13
CA HIS A 24 64.16 -17.52 10.51
C HIS A 24 62.66 -17.70 10.65
N CYS A 25 62.25 -18.98 10.72
CA CYS A 25 60.94 -19.41 11.16
C CYS A 25 60.76 -18.98 12.62
N MET A 26 60.14 -17.82 12.85
CA MET A 26 59.65 -17.37 14.16
C MET A 26 58.32 -18.08 14.46
N ALA A 27 58.32 -19.42 14.45
CA ALA A 27 57.16 -20.25 14.75
C ALA A 27 57.20 -20.87 16.16
N ASP A 28 58.25 -20.59 16.95
CA ASP A 28 58.38 -21.07 18.32
C ASP A 28 58.26 -19.90 19.30
N GLY A 29 57.15 -19.85 20.03
CA GLY A 29 57.13 -19.15 21.33
C GLY A 29 56.11 -18.02 21.55
N LEU A 30 55.17 -17.73 20.64
CA LEU A 30 54.09 -16.75 20.94
C LEU A 30 52.82 -17.39 21.52
N PHE A 31 52.67 -18.71 21.40
CA PHE A 31 51.65 -19.46 22.11
C PHE A 31 52.36 -20.34 23.13
N GLY A 32 52.63 -19.76 24.31
CA GLY A 32 53.05 -20.53 25.48
C GLY A 32 52.05 -21.65 25.75
N ASP A 33 52.56 -22.77 26.25
CA ASP A 33 51.85 -24.01 26.59
C ASP A 33 50.36 -23.78 26.87
N LEU A 34 49.50 -24.16 25.92
CA LEU A 34 48.03 -24.18 26.07
C LEU A 34 47.60 -25.39 26.93
N ASP A 35 48.32 -25.66 28.01
CA ASP A 35 47.99 -26.63 29.04
C ASP A 35 46.84 -26.06 29.89
N GLY A 36 45.64 -26.08 29.33
CA GLY A 36 44.45 -25.55 30.01
C GLY A 36 43.13 -25.65 29.25
N ILE A 37 43.09 -26.24 28.04
CA ILE A 37 41.85 -26.42 27.26
C ILE A 37 41.47 -27.91 27.14
N ASP A 38 41.82 -28.73 28.14
CA ASP A 38 41.39 -30.14 28.18
C ASP A 38 40.03 -30.35 28.87
N GLU A 39 39.47 -29.30 29.50
CA GLU A 39 38.09 -29.35 29.96
C GLU A 39 37.16 -28.98 28.80
N ALA A 40 36.49 -29.99 28.24
CA ALA A 40 35.40 -29.82 27.30
C ALA A 40 34.38 -28.84 27.91
N ARG A 41 34.41 -27.57 27.47
CA ARG A 41 33.42 -26.58 27.87
C ARG A 41 32.06 -27.19 27.55
N ASP A 42 31.26 -27.45 28.58
CA ASP A 42 29.86 -27.83 28.45
C ASP A 42 29.14 -26.62 27.84
N VAL A 43 29.22 -26.47 26.51
CA VAL A 43 28.57 -25.40 25.75
C VAL A 43 27.09 -25.73 25.76
N ARG A 44 26.43 -25.41 26.88
CA ARG A 44 24.98 -25.40 26.94
C ARG A 44 24.50 -24.37 25.93
N GLY A 45 23.80 -24.83 24.90
CA GLY A 45 23.22 -23.94 23.89
C GLY A 45 22.36 -22.90 24.59
N ARG A 46 22.66 -21.61 24.39
CA ARG A 46 21.80 -20.54 24.89
C ARG A 46 20.43 -20.63 24.20
N GLU A 47 19.38 -20.26 24.92
CA GLU A 47 18.06 -20.16 24.32
C GLU A 47 18.06 -19.08 23.22
N LYS A 48 17.40 -19.38 22.09
CA LYS A 48 17.24 -18.42 20.99
C LYS A 48 16.27 -17.32 21.40
N THR A 49 16.62 -16.07 21.10
CA THR A 49 15.72 -14.93 21.26
C THR A 49 14.54 -15.00 20.28
N THR A 50 13.47 -14.24 20.53
CA THR A 50 12.34 -14.14 19.59
C THR A 50 12.80 -13.69 18.20
N LEU A 51 13.64 -12.67 18.13
CA LEU A 51 14.20 -12.19 16.87
C LEU A 51 14.99 -13.29 16.14
N GLU A 52 15.84 -14.05 16.84
CA GLU A 52 16.59 -15.16 16.24
C GLU A 52 15.68 -16.25 15.70
N LYS A 53 14.60 -16.58 16.42
CA LYS A 53 13.58 -17.53 15.96
C LYS A 53 12.90 -17.00 14.69
N LEU A 54 12.49 -15.73 14.66
CA LEU A 54 11.85 -15.13 13.48
C LEU A 54 12.79 -15.09 12.26
N LEU A 55 14.07 -14.75 12.46
CA LEU A 55 15.08 -14.75 11.40
C LEU A 55 15.32 -16.15 10.83
N GLU A 56 15.41 -17.16 11.70
CA GLU A 56 15.52 -18.56 11.29
C GLU A 56 14.30 -19.03 10.50
N LEU A 57 13.09 -18.71 10.96
CA LEU A 57 11.84 -19.04 10.26
C LEU A 57 11.75 -18.37 8.88
N ALA A 58 12.16 -17.10 8.79
CA ALA A 58 12.21 -16.39 7.51
C ALA A 58 13.20 -17.07 6.55
N SER A 59 14.41 -17.39 7.02
CA SER A 59 15.41 -18.08 6.20
C SER A 59 14.93 -19.46 5.74
N GLN A 60 14.28 -20.24 6.61
CA GLN A 60 13.71 -21.53 6.26
C GLN A 60 12.60 -21.39 5.21
N THR A 61 11.71 -20.40 5.39
CA THR A 61 10.61 -20.11 4.46
C THR A 61 11.13 -19.71 3.08
N VAL A 62 12.05 -18.74 3.03
CA VAL A 62 12.67 -18.28 1.78
C VAL A 62 13.37 -19.45 1.08
N SER A 63 14.20 -20.23 1.79
CA SER A 63 14.91 -21.38 1.21
C SER A 63 13.96 -22.44 0.64
N PHE A 64 12.92 -22.80 1.40
CA PHE A 64 11.93 -23.80 1.00
C PHE A 64 11.18 -23.36 -0.26
N PHE A 65 10.61 -22.14 -0.27
CA PHE A 65 9.79 -21.69 -1.40
C PHE A 65 10.64 -21.35 -2.63
N SER A 66 11.84 -20.80 -2.47
CA SER A 66 12.75 -20.53 -3.59
C SER A 66 13.16 -21.81 -4.30
N SER A 67 13.39 -22.90 -3.56
CA SER A 67 13.81 -24.19 -4.11
C SER A 67 12.65 -24.95 -4.78
N ASN A 68 11.44 -24.90 -4.21
CA ASN A 68 10.31 -25.69 -4.68
C ASN A 68 9.44 -25.02 -5.77
N PHE A 69 9.51 -23.69 -5.91
CA PHE A 69 8.56 -22.94 -6.74
C PHE A 69 9.20 -22.01 -7.77
N SER A 70 10.51 -22.07 -7.96
CA SER A 70 11.25 -21.23 -8.93
C SER A 70 10.64 -21.22 -10.34
N ASN A 71 9.99 -22.29 -10.77
CA ASN A 71 9.32 -22.38 -12.08
C ASN A 71 7.85 -21.96 -12.09
N LYS A 72 7.13 -22.06 -10.95
CA LYS A 72 5.71 -21.69 -10.85
C LYS A 72 5.53 -20.17 -10.72
N PHE A 73 6.42 -19.50 -10.00
CA PHE A 73 6.38 -18.05 -9.82
C PHE A 73 6.83 -17.24 -11.05
N LYS A 74 7.62 -17.84 -11.96
CA LYS A 74 8.13 -17.14 -13.16
C LYS A 74 7.08 -16.87 -14.24
N ARG A 75 5.91 -17.53 -14.20
CA ARG A 75 4.96 -17.54 -15.32
C ARG A 75 3.95 -16.40 -15.34
N THR A 76 3.84 -15.62 -14.28
CA THR A 76 2.91 -14.49 -14.23
C THR A 76 3.70 -13.23 -13.93
N GLY A 77 3.78 -12.32 -14.90
CA GLY A 77 4.25 -10.94 -14.65
C GLY A 77 3.34 -10.15 -13.72
N ASP A 78 2.27 -10.77 -13.24
CA ASP A 78 1.24 -10.18 -12.40
C ASP A 78 1.66 -10.10 -10.92
N PRO A 79 1.12 -9.10 -10.19
CA PRO A 79 1.27 -8.99 -8.74
C PRO A 79 0.85 -10.28 -8.04
N PRO A 80 1.42 -10.57 -6.85
CA PRO A 80 1.17 -11.79 -6.11
C PRO A 80 -0.31 -12.12 -6.01
N ILE A 81 -0.62 -13.32 -6.49
CA ILE A 81 -1.94 -13.92 -6.38
C ILE A 81 -2.09 -14.31 -4.91
N ARG A 82 -3.24 -14.02 -4.31
CA ARG A 82 -3.73 -14.54 -3.01
C ARG A 82 -3.27 -15.97 -2.66
N ARG A 83 -3.14 -16.82 -3.68
CA ARG A 83 -2.60 -18.18 -3.59
C ARG A 83 -1.21 -18.26 -2.95
N ASP A 84 -0.32 -17.34 -3.30
CA ASP A 84 1.06 -17.30 -2.80
C ASP A 84 1.07 -17.05 -1.28
N PHE A 85 0.27 -16.07 -0.83
CA PHE A 85 0.03 -15.82 0.59
C PHE A 85 -0.52 -17.06 1.28
N MET A 86 -1.57 -17.69 0.76
CA MET A 86 -2.17 -18.87 1.40
C MET A 86 -1.17 -20.02 1.56
N LEU A 87 -0.33 -20.27 0.56
CA LEU A 87 0.69 -21.32 0.60
C LEU A 87 1.76 -21.02 1.66
N ILE A 88 2.30 -19.80 1.66
CA ILE A 88 3.33 -19.38 2.61
C ILE A 88 2.75 -19.31 4.03
N TYR A 89 1.53 -18.77 4.19
CA TYR A 89 0.87 -18.72 5.48
C TYR A 89 0.61 -20.12 6.04
N SER A 90 0.09 -21.06 5.24
CA SER A 90 -0.16 -22.43 5.72
C SER A 90 1.12 -23.13 6.19
N TYR A 91 2.25 -22.90 5.50
CA TYR A 91 3.55 -23.42 5.92
C TYR A 91 4.04 -22.74 7.21
N THR A 92 4.00 -21.41 7.25
CA THR A 92 4.58 -20.61 8.35
C THR A 92 3.73 -20.61 9.60
N HIS A 93 2.40 -20.69 9.51
CA HIS A 93 1.46 -20.65 10.63
C HIS A 93 1.79 -21.72 11.66
N SER A 94 2.00 -22.97 11.21
CA SER A 94 2.40 -24.08 12.08
C SER A 94 3.73 -23.85 12.82
N LEU A 95 4.64 -23.09 12.22
CA LEU A 95 5.94 -22.75 12.82
C LEU A 95 5.79 -21.57 13.80
N LEU A 96 4.95 -20.59 13.44
CA LEU A 96 4.68 -19.40 14.23
C LEU A 96 3.93 -19.71 15.52
N ASP A 97 3.12 -20.78 15.58
CA ASP A 97 2.38 -21.18 16.80
C ASP A 97 3.28 -21.40 18.01
N SER A 98 4.54 -21.79 17.80
CA SER A 98 5.53 -21.97 18.86
C SER A 98 6.29 -20.68 19.23
N CYS A 99 6.12 -19.61 18.47
CA CYS A 99 6.86 -18.36 18.61
C CYS A 99 5.93 -17.23 19.07
N TRP A 100 6.14 -16.74 20.29
CA TRP A 100 5.48 -15.54 20.79
C TRP A 100 6.25 -14.29 20.37
N PHE A 101 5.56 -13.37 19.72
CA PHE A 101 6.10 -12.09 19.26
C PHE A 101 5.02 -11.00 19.33
N ASP A 102 5.45 -9.75 19.34
CA ASP A 102 4.60 -8.56 19.34
C ASP A 102 4.94 -7.58 18.20
N GLU A 103 4.34 -6.39 18.21
CA GLU A 103 4.58 -5.33 17.22
C GLU A 103 6.04 -4.85 17.18
N THR A 104 6.73 -4.85 18.33
CA THR A 104 8.13 -4.44 18.46
C THR A 104 9.06 -5.49 17.85
N ASP A 105 8.74 -6.76 18.01
CA ASP A 105 9.48 -7.86 17.39
C ASP A 105 9.38 -7.82 15.86
N ILE A 106 8.20 -7.53 15.29
CA ILE A 106 8.04 -7.34 13.83
C ILE A 106 8.90 -6.17 13.36
N SER A 107 8.91 -5.05 14.10
CA SER A 107 9.74 -3.89 13.77
C SER A 107 11.24 -4.22 13.80
N SER A 108 11.67 -4.95 14.82
CA SER A 108 13.06 -5.40 14.97
C SER A 108 13.44 -6.38 13.86
N PHE A 109 12.54 -7.28 13.50
CA PHE A 109 12.72 -8.21 12.38
C PHE A 109 12.92 -7.47 11.06
N VAL A 110 12.03 -6.53 10.71
CA VAL A 110 12.13 -5.80 9.43
C VAL A 110 13.46 -5.06 9.31
N LYS A 111 13.93 -4.41 10.39
CA LYS A 111 15.22 -3.71 10.43
C LYS A 111 16.44 -4.60 10.21
N CYS A 112 16.32 -5.92 10.42
CA CYS A 112 17.39 -6.85 10.12
C CYS A 112 17.54 -7.14 8.61
N PHE A 113 16.56 -6.74 7.79
CA PHE A 113 16.58 -6.94 6.33
C PHE A 113 16.78 -5.64 5.54
N ASP A 114 17.22 -4.57 6.21
CA ASP A 114 17.57 -3.31 5.56
C ASP A 114 18.65 -3.56 4.51
N ASP A 115 18.36 -3.20 3.25
CA ASP A 115 19.27 -3.28 2.10
C ASP A 115 19.76 -4.69 1.73
N ILE A 116 18.95 -5.73 1.96
CA ILE A 116 19.30 -7.08 1.50
C ILE A 116 19.13 -7.22 -0.01
N ASP A 117 20.21 -7.70 -0.66
CA ASP A 117 20.28 -7.98 -2.09
C ASP A 117 19.69 -9.36 -2.44
N TYR A 118 18.42 -9.55 -2.09
CA TYR A 118 17.67 -10.73 -2.52
C TYR A 118 17.26 -10.61 -3.98
N ASN A 119 17.22 -11.74 -4.68
CA ASN A 119 16.61 -11.75 -6.01
C ASN A 119 15.09 -11.51 -5.90
N LYS A 120 14.45 -11.10 -7.00
CA LYS A 120 13.01 -10.74 -7.02
C LYS A 120 12.09 -11.79 -6.38
N LEU A 121 12.37 -13.09 -6.55
CA LEU A 121 11.55 -14.15 -5.95
C LEU A 121 11.74 -14.23 -4.43
N GLU A 122 12.98 -14.16 -3.97
CA GLU A 122 13.31 -14.17 -2.53
C GLU A 122 12.74 -12.95 -1.81
N SER A 123 12.89 -11.75 -2.39
CA SER A 123 12.30 -10.52 -1.85
C SER A 123 10.78 -10.63 -1.77
N LYS A 124 10.14 -11.21 -2.80
CA LYS A 124 8.69 -11.46 -2.79
C LYS A 124 8.27 -12.44 -1.67
N ILE A 125 8.99 -13.55 -1.49
CA ILE A 125 8.70 -14.53 -0.43
C ILE A 125 8.88 -13.89 0.95
N LEU A 126 9.95 -13.13 1.16
CA LEU A 126 10.20 -12.40 2.39
C LEU A 126 9.10 -11.36 2.66
N GLY A 127 8.70 -10.61 1.63
CA GLY A 127 7.58 -9.67 1.71
C GLY A 127 6.27 -10.32 2.14
N ILE A 128 5.91 -11.46 1.55
CA ILE A 128 4.73 -12.24 1.98
C ILE A 128 4.91 -12.80 3.40
N PHE A 129 6.13 -13.20 3.78
CA PHE A 129 6.42 -13.65 5.14
C PHE A 129 6.15 -12.55 6.17
N THR A 130 6.53 -11.28 5.90
CA THR A 130 6.19 -10.16 6.78
C THR A 130 4.68 -9.98 6.95
N SER A 131 3.89 -10.21 5.89
CA SER A 131 2.43 -10.23 5.97
C SER A 131 1.90 -11.39 6.82
N CYS A 132 2.53 -12.57 6.76
CA CYS A 132 2.16 -13.71 7.60
C CYS A 132 2.37 -13.40 9.09
N LEU A 133 3.49 -12.72 9.44
CA LEU A 133 3.75 -12.27 10.81
C LEU A 133 2.68 -11.29 11.29
N ALA A 134 2.40 -10.24 10.51
CA ALA A 134 1.40 -9.23 10.84
C ALA A 134 -0.01 -9.81 10.97
N TYR A 135 -0.38 -10.74 10.09
CA TYR A 135 -1.67 -11.42 10.14
C TYR A 135 -1.80 -12.33 11.37
N ALA A 136 -0.80 -13.16 11.66
CA ALA A 136 -0.79 -14.03 12.83
C ALA A 136 -0.87 -13.22 14.15
N LEU A 137 -0.16 -12.09 14.24
CA LEU A 137 -0.28 -11.17 15.37
C LEU A 137 -1.70 -10.59 15.47
N THR A 138 -2.30 -10.23 14.33
CA THR A 138 -3.67 -9.72 14.27
C THR A 138 -4.69 -10.73 14.80
N GLU A 139 -4.58 -12.00 14.42
CA GLU A 139 -5.46 -13.05 14.94
C GLU A 139 -5.32 -13.21 16.47
N ARG A 140 -4.08 -13.29 16.98
CA ARG A 140 -3.79 -13.41 18.41
C ARG A 140 -4.29 -12.21 19.24
N ASN A 141 -4.13 -10.99 18.71
CA ASN A 141 -4.62 -9.79 19.39
C ASN A 141 -6.15 -9.74 19.39
N ARG A 142 -6.79 -10.16 18.28
CA ARG A 142 -8.24 -10.24 18.18
C ARG A 142 -8.85 -11.22 19.18
N GLU A 143 -8.23 -12.39 19.37
CA GLU A 143 -8.62 -13.35 20.41
C GLU A 143 -8.57 -12.75 21.82
N LYS A 144 -7.66 -11.80 22.04
CA LYS A 144 -7.52 -11.04 23.29
C LYS A 144 -8.40 -9.78 23.34
N GLY A 145 -9.23 -9.51 22.32
CA GLY A 145 -10.03 -8.30 22.21
C GLY A 145 -9.20 -7.01 22.03
N LYS A 146 -7.97 -7.12 21.52
CA LYS A 146 -7.05 -6.00 21.25
C LYS A 146 -6.96 -5.71 19.76
N ARG A 147 -6.72 -4.43 19.43
CA ARG A 147 -6.37 -3.99 18.07
C ARG A 147 -4.87 -4.14 17.84
N THR A 148 -4.48 -4.44 16.61
CA THR A 148 -3.09 -4.60 16.16
C THR A 148 -2.64 -3.36 15.42
N LYS A 149 -1.59 -2.71 15.92
CA LYS A 149 -1.09 -1.43 15.41
C LYS A 149 0.39 -1.53 15.07
N ILE A 150 0.70 -1.70 13.79
CA ILE A 150 2.08 -1.88 13.34
C ILE A 150 2.59 -0.54 12.83
N TYR A 151 3.65 -0.02 13.47
CA TYR A 151 4.39 1.15 13.02
C TYR A 151 5.82 0.76 12.67
N LEU A 152 6.22 1.06 11.42
CA LEU A 152 7.57 0.84 10.93
C LEU A 152 8.15 2.13 10.36
N ASN A 153 9.40 2.41 10.73
CA ASN A 153 10.21 3.44 10.13
C ASN A 153 11.50 2.81 9.61
N GLY A 154 11.70 2.87 8.30
CA GLY A 154 12.84 2.27 7.60
C GLY A 154 14.09 3.14 7.59
N ASN A 155 14.01 4.41 8.03
CA ASN A 155 15.13 5.35 7.98
C ASN A 155 15.82 5.44 6.60
N GLY A 156 15.07 5.24 5.52
CA GLY A 156 15.56 5.22 4.14
C GLY A 156 15.99 3.85 3.61
N ALA A 157 15.84 2.77 4.40
CA ALA A 157 16.17 1.42 3.97
C ALA A 157 15.36 0.95 2.77
N LYS A 158 15.97 0.08 1.95
CA LYS A 158 15.26 -0.61 0.87
C LYS A 158 14.58 -1.90 1.36
N PHE A 159 13.29 -2.06 1.08
CA PHE A 159 12.53 -3.30 1.34
C PHE A 159 11.45 -3.54 0.27
N ASP A 160 11.77 -4.34 -0.74
CA ASP A 160 10.80 -4.74 -1.77
C ASP A 160 9.75 -5.71 -1.18
N TYR A 161 8.48 -5.54 -1.57
CA TYR A 161 7.33 -6.34 -1.17
C TYR A 161 6.98 -6.29 0.33
N LEU A 162 7.45 -5.28 1.08
CA LEU A 162 7.14 -5.13 2.52
C LEU A 162 5.63 -5.19 2.77
N PHE A 163 5.17 -6.12 3.60
CA PHE A 163 3.76 -6.38 3.86
C PHE A 163 2.89 -6.59 2.62
N CYS A 164 3.43 -7.22 1.58
CA CYS A 164 2.66 -7.56 0.39
C CYS A 164 1.64 -8.67 0.70
N CYS A 165 0.40 -8.50 0.23
CA CYS A 165 -0.73 -9.41 0.43
C CYS A 165 -1.21 -9.56 1.88
N LEU A 166 -1.05 -8.55 2.74
CA LEU A 166 -1.56 -8.60 4.11
C LEU A 166 -3.09 -8.61 4.11
N PRO A 167 -3.78 -9.72 4.48
CA PRO A 167 -5.23 -9.82 4.30
C PRO A 167 -6.04 -9.01 5.31
N ASP A 168 -5.54 -8.88 6.53
CA ASP A 168 -6.26 -8.30 7.66
C ASP A 168 -5.29 -7.70 8.68
N PHE A 169 -5.68 -6.55 9.23
CA PHE A 169 -4.93 -5.75 10.21
C PHE A 169 -5.84 -4.59 10.66
N ASP A 170 -5.54 -3.93 11.78
CA ASP A 170 -6.31 -2.76 12.23
C ASP A 170 -5.64 -1.44 11.82
N GLU A 171 -4.35 -1.27 12.06
CA GLU A 171 -3.61 -0.04 11.71
C GLU A 171 -2.18 -0.40 11.26
N LEU A 172 -1.80 0.03 10.06
CA LEU A 172 -0.48 -0.17 9.49
C LEU A 172 0.11 1.17 9.05
N VAL A 173 1.23 1.56 9.64
CA VAL A 173 1.95 2.80 9.34
C VAL A 173 3.36 2.44 8.87
N ILE A 174 3.71 2.86 7.65
CA ILE A 174 5.01 2.63 7.02
C ILE A 174 5.64 3.97 6.68
N GLU A 175 6.85 4.22 7.17
CA GLU A 175 7.55 5.51 7.06
C GLU A 175 8.98 5.32 6.53
N ASN A 176 9.43 6.20 5.63
CA ASN A 176 10.82 6.28 5.16
C ASN A 176 11.37 4.96 4.61
N PHE A 177 10.66 4.31 3.69
CA PHE A 177 11.14 3.12 2.98
C PHE A 177 11.27 3.38 1.48
N ASN A 178 12.31 2.78 0.90
CA ASN A 178 12.45 2.61 -0.54
C ASN A 178 12.08 1.17 -0.90
N GLY A 179 11.49 0.90 -2.05
CA GLY A 179 11.22 -0.45 -2.51
C GLY A 179 9.94 -0.59 -3.32
N ASP A 180 9.91 -1.61 -4.15
CA ASP A 180 8.76 -1.91 -5.00
C ASP A 180 7.72 -2.73 -4.25
N TYR A 181 6.44 -2.53 -4.54
CA TYR A 181 5.29 -3.28 -4.04
C TYR A 181 5.11 -3.24 -2.52
N ILE A 182 5.55 -2.16 -1.86
CA ILE A 182 5.29 -1.93 -0.43
C ILE A 182 3.78 -1.86 -0.18
N GLY A 183 3.28 -2.76 0.65
CA GLY A 183 1.86 -2.87 1.00
C GLY A 183 0.93 -3.19 -0.17
N ALA A 184 1.47 -3.72 -1.27
CA ALA A 184 0.67 -4.12 -2.42
C ALA A 184 -0.29 -5.26 -2.05
N SER A 185 -1.48 -5.27 -2.65
CA SER A 185 -2.50 -6.31 -2.48
C SER A 185 -3.03 -6.47 -1.05
N ASN A 186 -3.03 -5.39 -0.26
CA ASN A 186 -3.50 -5.39 1.12
C ASN A 186 -5.01 -5.41 1.25
N GLY A 187 -5.52 -6.10 2.27
CA GLY A 187 -6.95 -6.17 2.60
C GLY A 187 -7.79 -7.08 1.69
N ILE A 188 -7.14 -7.82 0.77
CA ILE A 188 -7.79 -8.78 -0.15
C ILE A 188 -8.53 -9.92 0.59
N GLY A 189 -8.18 -10.21 1.84
CA GLY A 189 -8.63 -11.42 2.55
C GLY A 189 -9.95 -11.33 3.30
N SER A 190 -10.54 -10.14 3.52
CA SER A 190 -11.58 -10.04 4.56
C SER A 190 -12.85 -10.83 4.31
N LEU A 191 -13.20 -11.19 3.06
CA LEU A 191 -14.42 -11.96 2.80
C LEU A 191 -14.29 -13.32 2.14
N TYR A 192 -13.07 -13.85 2.10
CA TYR A 192 -12.89 -15.29 1.87
C TYR A 192 -12.23 -16.04 3.03
N LEU A 193 -11.46 -15.37 3.91
CA LEU A 193 -10.90 -16.01 5.11
C LEU A 193 -11.92 -16.07 6.26
N SER A 194 -12.94 -15.20 6.27
CA SER A 194 -14.02 -15.24 7.28
C SER A 194 -15.10 -16.28 6.97
N LEU A 195 -14.98 -16.96 5.84
CA LEU A 195 -15.78 -18.12 5.54
C LEU A 195 -14.99 -19.30 6.12
N ASP A 196 -15.42 -19.83 7.26
CA ASP A 196 -15.02 -21.14 7.78
C ASP A 196 -15.47 -22.26 6.81
N ILE A 197 -15.17 -22.12 5.52
CA ILE A 197 -15.38 -23.14 4.51
C ILE A 197 -14.10 -23.97 4.54
N PRO A 198 -14.19 -25.25 4.95
CA PRO A 198 -13.05 -26.16 4.89
C PRO A 198 -12.44 -26.13 3.49
N LEU A 199 -11.13 -25.91 3.42
CA LEU A 199 -10.31 -25.87 2.19
C LEU A 199 -10.44 -27.12 1.31
N GLU A 200 -11.10 -28.17 1.79
CA GLU A 200 -11.36 -29.42 1.06
C GLU A 200 -12.46 -29.31 0.01
N LYS A 201 -13.32 -28.27 0.05
CA LYS A 201 -14.32 -28.04 -0.99
C LYS A 201 -13.93 -26.86 -1.86
N ASP A 202 -13.87 -27.12 -3.16
CA ASP A 202 -13.64 -26.10 -4.18
C ASP A 202 -14.70 -25.00 -3.99
N ILE A 203 -14.27 -23.74 -3.82
CA ILE A 203 -15.16 -22.59 -3.53
C ILE A 203 -16.24 -22.44 -4.62
N THR A 204 -15.98 -22.97 -5.81
CA THR A 204 -16.92 -23.07 -6.94
C THR A 204 -18.13 -23.98 -6.65
N GLU A 205 -17.99 -25.02 -5.81
CA GLU A 205 -19.11 -25.90 -5.42
C GLU A 205 -19.97 -25.31 -4.30
N VAL A 206 -19.37 -24.51 -3.41
CA VAL A 206 -20.10 -23.88 -2.28
C VAL A 206 -20.79 -22.58 -2.70
N CYS A 207 -20.21 -21.86 -3.67
CA CYS A 207 -20.71 -20.56 -4.14
C CYS A 207 -21.37 -20.64 -5.53
N GLY A 208 -21.97 -21.79 -5.89
CA GLY A 208 -22.75 -21.92 -7.12
C GLY A 208 -23.94 -20.95 -7.21
N ASP A 209 -24.33 -20.35 -6.09
CA ASP A 209 -25.30 -19.26 -6.02
C ASP A 209 -24.61 -17.95 -5.63
N SER A 210 -24.39 -17.09 -6.63
CA SER A 210 -23.84 -15.74 -6.46
C SER A 210 -24.68 -14.89 -5.50
N GLU A 211 -25.98 -15.19 -5.32
CA GLU A 211 -26.87 -14.48 -4.39
C GLU A 211 -26.49 -14.73 -2.93
N GLN A 212 -26.11 -15.97 -2.60
CA GLN A 212 -25.66 -16.33 -1.25
C GLN A 212 -24.31 -15.69 -0.92
N TYR A 213 -23.39 -15.63 -1.89
CA TYR A 213 -22.11 -14.92 -1.79
C TYR A 213 -22.31 -13.42 -1.48
N PHE A 214 -23.15 -12.72 -2.25
CA PHE A 214 -23.42 -11.29 -2.02
C PHE A 214 -24.17 -11.02 -0.72
N LYS A 215 -25.04 -11.93 -0.28
CA LYS A 215 -25.75 -11.81 1.01
C LYS A 215 -24.77 -11.91 2.19
N ILE A 216 -23.83 -12.85 2.15
CA ILE A 216 -22.77 -12.98 3.17
C ILE A 216 -21.88 -11.74 3.18
N LEU A 217 -21.42 -11.29 2.01
CA LEU A 217 -20.71 -10.02 1.82
C LEU A 217 -21.42 -8.83 2.47
N SER A 218 -22.72 -8.68 2.20
CA SER A 218 -23.51 -7.58 2.74
C SER A 218 -23.74 -7.67 4.24
N THR A 219 -23.74 -8.88 4.80
CA THR A 219 -23.90 -9.15 6.23
C THR A 219 -22.60 -8.85 6.97
N LEU A 220 -21.46 -9.37 6.46
CA LEU A 220 -20.13 -9.06 6.96
C LEU A 220 -19.82 -7.56 6.94
N ARG A 221 -20.26 -6.83 5.89
CA ARG A 221 -20.15 -5.36 5.80
C ARG A 221 -21.04 -4.62 6.80
N LYS A 222 -22.22 -5.15 7.13
CA LYS A 222 -23.12 -4.55 8.12
C LYS A 222 -22.64 -4.78 9.55
N GLU A 223 -21.96 -5.90 9.79
CA GLU A 223 -21.55 -6.34 11.11
C GLU A 223 -20.11 -5.91 11.46
N LYS A 224 -19.23 -5.72 10.48
CA LYS A 224 -17.87 -5.21 10.69
C LYS A 224 -17.72 -3.83 10.09
N LYS A 225 -17.79 -2.79 10.94
CA LYS A 225 -17.03 -1.56 10.70
C LYS A 225 -15.57 -1.99 10.67
N THR A 226 -15.01 -2.17 9.48
CA THR A 226 -13.57 -2.30 9.33
C THR A 226 -12.99 -0.97 9.76
N GLU A 227 -12.27 -0.89 10.87
CA GLU A 227 -11.52 0.30 11.29
C GLU A 227 -10.08 0.25 10.73
N LYS A 228 -9.93 -0.37 9.56
CA LYS A 228 -8.63 -0.62 8.93
C LYS A 228 -8.03 0.66 8.42
N ARG A 229 -6.83 0.98 8.85
CA ARG A 229 -6.09 2.17 8.42
C ARG A 229 -4.73 1.80 7.86
N ILE A 230 -4.40 2.34 6.69
CA ILE A 230 -3.05 2.32 6.13
C ILE A 230 -2.51 3.74 6.05
N VAL A 231 -1.29 3.95 6.50
CA VAL A 231 -0.56 5.22 6.37
C VAL A 231 0.81 4.97 5.76
N GLY A 232 1.11 5.65 4.65
CA GLY A 232 2.41 5.67 4.00
C GLY A 232 3.01 7.08 4.01
N ILE A 233 4.22 7.23 4.53
CA ILE A 233 4.90 8.52 4.63
C ILE A 233 6.31 8.39 4.08
N ASN A 234 6.70 9.29 3.17
CA ASN A 234 8.04 9.32 2.57
C ASN A 234 8.44 7.97 1.95
N LEU A 235 7.57 7.39 1.13
CA LEU A 235 7.81 6.11 0.46
C LEU A 235 8.28 6.32 -0.96
N LYS A 236 9.17 5.45 -1.47
CA LYS A 236 9.64 5.51 -2.86
C LYS A 236 9.71 4.15 -3.53
N GLY A 237 9.17 4.02 -4.73
CA GLY A 237 9.22 2.78 -5.51
C GLY A 237 8.00 2.56 -6.40
N ILE A 238 7.91 1.38 -7.01
CA ILE A 238 6.82 1.03 -7.93
C ILE A 238 5.72 0.29 -7.17
N GLY A 239 4.44 0.57 -7.45
CA GLY A 239 3.32 -0.25 -6.93
C GLY A 239 3.11 -0.12 -5.42
N ILE A 240 3.42 1.03 -4.84
CA ILE A 240 3.17 1.33 -3.43
C ILE A 240 1.66 1.33 -3.17
N PHE A 241 1.23 0.46 -2.26
CA PHE A 241 -0.17 0.16 -1.95
C PHE A 241 -1.02 -0.04 -3.22
N GLU A 242 -0.50 -0.81 -4.18
CA GLU A 242 -1.29 -1.29 -5.31
C GLU A 242 -2.42 -2.21 -4.80
N TYR A 243 -3.62 -2.15 -5.39
CA TYR A 243 -4.74 -3.05 -5.03
C TYR A 243 -5.17 -3.10 -3.54
N PRO A 244 -5.31 -1.98 -2.82
CA PRO A 244 -5.81 -2.01 -1.46
C PRO A 244 -7.31 -2.34 -1.48
N SER A 245 -7.75 -3.23 -0.59
CA SER A 245 -9.13 -3.71 -0.54
C SER A 245 -9.74 -3.63 0.86
N CYS A 246 -11.00 -3.21 0.95
CA CYS A 246 -11.76 -3.16 2.20
C CYS A 246 -11.05 -2.39 3.32
N ILE A 247 -10.45 -1.25 2.99
CA ILE A 247 -9.72 -0.37 3.92
C ILE A 247 -10.62 0.80 4.28
N ASP A 248 -10.68 1.21 5.54
CA ASP A 248 -11.50 2.36 5.90
C ASP A 248 -10.81 3.66 5.51
N GLN A 249 -9.54 3.80 5.86
CA GLN A 249 -8.77 5.00 5.58
C GLN A 249 -7.38 4.66 5.03
N ILE A 250 -7.02 5.29 3.92
CA ILE A 250 -5.66 5.26 3.35
C ILE A 250 -5.13 6.69 3.38
N VAL A 251 -3.93 6.88 3.92
CA VAL A 251 -3.24 8.18 4.01
C VAL A 251 -1.87 8.05 3.38
N LEU A 252 -1.57 8.87 2.37
CA LEU A 252 -0.29 8.87 1.66
C LEU A 252 0.29 10.28 1.68
N ILE A 253 1.54 10.41 2.12
CA ILE A 253 2.24 11.69 2.24
C ILE A 253 3.64 11.54 1.66
N ASN A 254 4.01 12.43 0.74
CA ASN A 254 5.34 12.47 0.13
C ASN A 254 5.75 11.11 -0.49
N VAL A 255 4.88 10.52 -1.32
CA VAL A 255 5.17 9.24 -1.98
C VAL A 255 5.64 9.49 -3.40
N GLU A 256 6.76 8.87 -3.79
CA GLU A 256 7.39 9.02 -5.10
C GLU A 256 7.47 7.67 -5.84
N GLY A 257 7.04 7.62 -7.10
CA GLY A 257 7.33 6.50 -7.98
C GLY A 257 6.18 6.11 -8.90
N GLU A 258 6.37 5.02 -9.63
CA GLU A 258 5.40 4.58 -10.62
C GLU A 258 4.29 3.76 -9.98
N ASN A 259 3.09 3.89 -10.53
CA ASN A 259 1.95 3.11 -10.08
C ASN A 259 1.58 3.27 -8.59
N THR A 260 1.94 4.40 -7.95
CA THR A 260 1.59 4.66 -6.54
C THR A 260 0.07 4.76 -6.39
N CYS A 261 -0.51 3.80 -5.67
CA CYS A 261 -1.96 3.57 -5.63
C CYS A 261 -2.62 3.55 -7.03
N ALA A 262 -1.83 3.31 -8.07
CA ALA A 262 -2.34 3.05 -9.40
C ALA A 262 -2.93 1.66 -9.44
N SER A 263 -3.98 1.49 -10.23
CA SER A 263 -4.78 0.29 -10.12
C SER A 263 -5.07 0.05 -8.64
N CYS A 264 -5.56 1.10 -7.96
CA CYS A 264 -6.50 0.88 -6.90
C CYS A 264 -7.67 0.08 -7.50
N SER A 265 -7.47 -1.23 -7.69
CA SER A 265 -8.48 -2.25 -7.53
C SER A 265 -8.79 -2.34 -6.04
N VAL A 266 -9.00 -1.17 -5.41
CA VAL A 266 -10.25 -0.91 -4.73
C VAL A 266 -11.34 -1.40 -5.68
N GLY A 267 -11.56 -2.71 -5.68
CA GLY A 267 -12.47 -3.32 -6.59
C GLY A 267 -12.29 -4.74 -7.07
N MET A 268 -11.09 -5.30 -7.15
CA MET A 268 -11.03 -6.71 -7.56
C MET A 268 -11.71 -7.48 -6.43
N ASN A 269 -12.91 -8.00 -6.70
CA ASN A 269 -13.80 -8.64 -5.74
C ASN A 269 -14.42 -7.68 -4.70
N ASP A 270 -15.13 -6.63 -5.13
CA ASP A 270 -16.01 -5.85 -4.25
C ASP A 270 -15.29 -5.00 -3.19
N ALA A 271 -14.11 -4.45 -3.49
CA ALA A 271 -13.42 -3.66 -2.48
C ALA A 271 -14.03 -2.28 -2.23
N PHE A 272 -13.84 -1.78 -1.01
CA PHE A 272 -14.32 -0.50 -0.53
C PHE A 272 -13.19 0.29 0.15
N VAL A 273 -13.11 1.58 -0.15
CA VAL A 273 -12.31 2.56 0.59
C VAL A 273 -13.20 3.71 1.06
N ASN A 274 -13.27 3.96 2.38
CA ASN A 274 -14.12 5.03 2.88
C ASN A 274 -13.48 6.40 2.65
N GLN A 275 -12.18 6.50 2.90
CA GLN A 275 -11.41 7.71 2.63
C GLN A 275 -10.01 7.40 2.12
N LEU A 276 -9.61 8.06 1.04
CA LEU A 276 -8.26 8.15 0.54
C LEU A 276 -7.77 9.58 0.68
N ILE A 277 -6.67 9.80 1.39
CA ILE A 277 -5.96 11.08 1.50
C ILE A 277 -4.60 10.90 0.83
N ALA A 278 -4.30 11.71 -0.18
CA ALA A 278 -3.06 11.69 -0.92
C ALA A 278 -2.48 13.11 -0.99
N VAL A 279 -1.28 13.31 -0.44
CA VAL A 279 -0.64 14.62 -0.36
C VAL A 279 0.81 14.52 -0.83
N ASN A 280 1.21 15.43 -1.73
CA ASN A 280 2.56 15.47 -2.32
C ASN A 280 2.96 14.12 -2.95
N ILE A 281 2.17 13.64 -3.90
CA ILE A 281 2.45 12.37 -4.59
C ILE A 281 3.04 12.69 -5.97
N ASN A 282 4.20 12.10 -6.28
CA ASN A 282 4.90 12.32 -7.55
C ASN A 282 5.19 11.01 -8.27
N GLY A 283 4.91 10.92 -9.57
CA GLY A 283 5.41 9.85 -10.43
C GLY A 283 4.47 9.46 -11.57
N HIS A 284 4.78 8.37 -12.26
CA HIS A 284 3.98 7.94 -13.41
C HIS A 284 2.76 7.15 -12.96
N TYR A 285 1.60 7.43 -13.57
CA TYR A 285 0.34 6.74 -13.32
C TYR A 285 -0.17 6.84 -11.87
N VAL A 286 0.26 7.83 -11.09
CA VAL A 286 -0.16 8.00 -9.69
C VAL A 286 -1.68 8.17 -9.60
N LEU A 287 -2.32 7.40 -8.71
CA LEU A 287 -3.78 7.36 -8.58
C LEU A 287 -4.53 7.04 -9.88
N SER A 288 -3.86 6.46 -10.88
CA SER A 288 -4.52 6.00 -12.10
C SER A 288 -5.37 4.75 -11.82
N ALA A 289 -6.39 4.53 -12.65
CA ALA A 289 -7.34 3.44 -12.49
C ALA A 289 -7.95 3.37 -11.08
N LEU A 290 -8.06 4.50 -10.39
CA LEU A 290 -8.68 4.60 -9.08
C LEU A 290 -10.13 4.12 -9.20
N CYS A 291 -10.50 3.12 -8.39
CA CYS A 291 -11.83 2.52 -8.41
C CYS A 291 -12.12 1.81 -9.76
N SER A 292 -11.14 1.09 -10.32
CA SER A 292 -11.36 0.27 -11.52
C SER A 292 -12.49 -0.73 -11.31
N THR A 293 -12.60 -1.29 -10.10
CA THR A 293 -13.49 -2.40 -9.81
C THR A 293 -14.34 -2.28 -8.52
N GLY A 294 -14.38 -1.13 -7.81
CA GLY A 294 -14.86 -1.07 -6.40
C GLY A 294 -15.58 0.20 -5.96
N LEU A 295 -15.30 0.73 -4.79
CA LEU A 295 -15.99 1.94 -4.33
C LEU A 295 -15.08 2.77 -3.46
N VAL A 296 -14.97 4.06 -3.77
CA VAL A 296 -14.30 5.03 -2.89
C VAL A 296 -15.31 6.09 -2.47
N ASN A 297 -15.52 6.27 -1.17
CA ASN A 297 -16.47 7.27 -0.70
C ASN A 297 -15.87 8.69 -0.78
N HIS A 298 -14.66 8.90 -0.27
CA HIS A 298 -14.06 10.22 -0.26
C HIS A 298 -12.59 10.18 -0.69
N VAL A 299 -12.21 11.03 -1.63
CA VAL A 299 -10.82 11.23 -2.04
C VAL A 299 -10.45 12.67 -1.74
N VAL A 300 -9.35 12.87 -1.02
CA VAL A 300 -8.70 14.17 -0.81
C VAL A 300 -7.32 14.09 -1.43
N ALA A 301 -7.05 14.91 -2.44
CA ALA A 301 -5.82 14.85 -3.23
C ALA A 301 -5.17 16.24 -3.35
N VAL A 302 -3.96 16.40 -2.83
CA VAL A 302 -3.29 17.70 -2.78
C VAL A 302 -1.87 17.57 -3.32
N ASN A 303 -1.48 18.46 -4.24
CA ASN A 303 -0.14 18.49 -4.85
C ASN A 303 0.22 17.13 -5.47
N ILE A 304 -0.60 16.67 -6.42
CA ILE A 304 -0.34 15.43 -7.16
C ILE A 304 0.30 15.79 -8.49
N GLU A 305 1.47 15.23 -8.78
CA GLU A 305 2.24 15.50 -10.00
C GLU A 305 2.63 14.21 -10.70
N GLY A 306 2.40 14.11 -12.01
CA GLY A 306 2.75 12.88 -12.71
C GLY A 306 2.21 12.72 -14.12
N PHE A 307 2.96 12.04 -14.98
CA PHE A 307 2.44 11.56 -16.25
C PHE A 307 1.25 10.63 -16.02
N GLU A 308 0.11 10.89 -16.64
CA GLU A 308 -1.13 10.12 -16.46
C GLU A 308 -1.62 10.04 -14.99
N ALA A 309 -1.32 11.05 -14.17
CA ALA A 309 -1.91 11.17 -12.84
C ALA A 309 -3.45 11.14 -12.94
N PHE A 310 -4.13 10.35 -12.13
CA PHE A 310 -5.59 10.19 -12.22
C PHE A 310 -6.10 9.71 -13.60
N SER A 311 -5.28 9.08 -14.45
CA SER A 311 -5.79 8.52 -15.70
C SER A 311 -6.74 7.35 -15.41
N ARG A 312 -7.72 7.11 -16.28
CA ARG A 312 -8.64 5.94 -16.19
C ARG A 312 -9.43 5.81 -14.86
N ILE A 313 -9.66 6.90 -14.13
CA ILE A 313 -10.49 6.85 -12.91
C ILE A 313 -11.86 6.25 -13.23
N CYS A 314 -12.32 5.36 -12.35
CA CYS A 314 -13.67 4.79 -12.34
C CYS A 314 -14.07 4.04 -13.62
N SER A 315 -13.23 3.18 -14.18
CA SER A 315 -13.56 2.46 -15.42
C SER A 315 -14.88 1.67 -15.37
N ASP A 316 -15.36 1.25 -14.19
CA ASP A 316 -16.61 0.50 -14.02
C ASP A 316 -17.40 0.88 -12.74
N TYR A 317 -16.92 1.85 -11.94
CA TYR A 317 -17.39 2.03 -10.57
C TYR A 317 -17.54 3.49 -10.09
N ILE A 318 -17.83 3.65 -8.79
CA ILE A 318 -18.37 4.88 -8.21
C ILE A 318 -17.35 5.47 -7.24
N ILE A 319 -17.08 6.76 -7.42
CA ILE A 319 -16.46 7.59 -6.38
C ILE A 319 -17.53 8.58 -5.92
N ASN A 320 -17.81 8.63 -4.62
CA ASN A 320 -18.82 9.56 -4.14
C ASN A 320 -18.30 11.00 -4.20
N LYS A 321 -17.12 11.29 -3.65
CA LYS A 321 -16.58 12.66 -3.67
C LYS A 321 -15.08 12.68 -3.87
N ILE A 322 -14.61 13.61 -4.71
CA ILE A 322 -13.20 13.98 -4.83
C ILE A 322 -13.06 15.47 -4.51
N VAL A 323 -12.15 15.79 -3.58
CA VAL A 323 -11.66 17.14 -3.31
C VAL A 323 -10.19 17.15 -3.72
N ALA A 324 -9.85 17.96 -4.71
CA ALA A 324 -8.51 17.98 -5.28
C ALA A 324 -7.95 19.41 -5.37
N ASP A 325 -6.66 19.57 -5.11
CA ASP A 325 -5.96 20.85 -5.22
C ASP A 325 -4.58 20.66 -5.83
N ASN A 326 -4.23 21.55 -6.76
CA ASN A 326 -2.92 21.58 -7.40
C ASN A 326 -2.50 20.24 -8.04
N ILE A 327 -3.36 19.72 -8.94
CA ILE A 327 -3.06 18.51 -9.72
C ILE A 327 -2.37 18.88 -11.03
N ARG A 328 -1.22 18.25 -11.32
CA ARG A 328 -0.35 18.57 -12.45
C ARG A 328 0.16 17.32 -13.15
N GLY A 329 0.57 17.49 -14.39
CA GLY A 329 1.24 16.44 -15.18
C GLY A 329 0.60 16.25 -16.55
N GLU A 330 1.39 15.74 -17.48
CA GLU A 330 0.92 15.43 -18.83
C GLU A 330 -0.13 14.32 -18.77
N ASN A 331 -1.23 14.47 -19.51
CA ASN A 331 -2.33 13.50 -19.54
C ASN A 331 -3.00 13.25 -18.17
N ALA A 332 -2.90 14.18 -17.23
CA ALA A 332 -3.63 14.08 -15.98
C ALA A 332 -5.14 14.01 -16.26
N PHE A 333 -5.85 13.13 -15.55
CA PHE A 333 -7.28 12.81 -15.80
C PHE A 333 -7.60 12.32 -17.22
N SER A 334 -6.60 11.95 -18.01
CA SER A 334 -6.84 11.37 -19.33
C SER A 334 -7.65 10.07 -19.21
N ARG A 335 -8.40 9.74 -20.27
CA ARG A 335 -9.19 8.50 -20.33
C ARG A 335 -10.23 8.36 -19.22
N TYR A 336 -10.71 9.48 -18.67
CA TYR A 336 -11.90 9.48 -17.84
C TYR A 336 -13.11 8.96 -18.65
N GLY A 337 -13.91 8.07 -18.06
CA GLY A 337 -15.19 7.67 -18.68
C GLY A 337 -15.12 6.67 -19.84
N LEU A 338 -13.97 6.06 -20.12
CA LEU A 338 -13.87 5.10 -21.24
C LEU A 338 -14.62 3.79 -20.92
N LYS A 339 -15.84 3.68 -21.47
CA LYS A 339 -16.62 2.46 -21.79
C LYS A 339 -17.78 2.02 -20.88
N THR A 340 -17.96 2.58 -19.68
CA THR A 340 -19.14 2.25 -18.84
C THR A 340 -19.74 3.49 -18.18
N PRO A 341 -20.99 3.42 -17.64
CA PRO A 341 -21.56 4.51 -16.84
C PRO A 341 -20.79 4.70 -15.53
N VAL A 342 -19.67 5.41 -15.66
CA VAL A 342 -18.87 6.00 -14.58
C VAL A 342 -19.74 6.98 -13.79
N SER A 343 -19.67 6.93 -12.47
CA SER A 343 -20.30 7.95 -11.62
C SER A 343 -19.32 8.44 -10.57
N ILE A 344 -18.64 9.53 -10.87
CA ILE A 344 -18.19 10.42 -9.79
C ILE A 344 -19.42 11.25 -9.40
N ASN A 345 -19.90 11.16 -8.16
CA ASN A 345 -21.05 12.00 -7.78
C ASN A 345 -20.65 13.48 -7.70
N GLN A 346 -19.52 13.79 -7.09
CA GLN A 346 -19.06 15.16 -6.95
C GLN A 346 -17.54 15.26 -7.05
N MET A 347 -17.08 16.28 -7.76
CA MET A 347 -15.66 16.58 -7.94
C MET A 347 -15.45 18.07 -7.74
N ILE A 348 -14.60 18.43 -6.78
CA ILE A 348 -14.32 19.82 -6.41
C ILE A 348 -12.82 20.05 -6.55
N PHE A 349 -12.44 21.06 -7.34
CA PHE A 349 -11.05 21.34 -7.67
C PHE A 349 -10.63 22.77 -7.35
N ASN A 350 -9.41 22.91 -6.85
CA ASN A 350 -8.71 24.17 -6.71
C ASN A 350 -7.42 24.16 -7.56
N ASN A 351 -7.13 25.29 -8.23
CA ASN A 351 -5.89 25.56 -8.95
C ASN A 351 -5.30 24.38 -9.77
N SER A 352 -6.01 23.92 -10.79
CA SER A 352 -5.56 22.84 -11.70
C SER A 352 -5.26 23.42 -13.08
N MET A 353 -4.07 24.02 -13.24
CA MET A 353 -3.64 24.68 -14.48
C MET A 353 -3.77 23.74 -15.70
N GLY A 354 -4.45 24.20 -16.75
CA GLY A 354 -4.67 23.47 -18.02
C GLY A 354 -5.73 22.37 -17.95
N LEU A 355 -5.91 21.76 -16.78
CA LEU A 355 -6.82 20.65 -16.54
C LEU A 355 -8.30 21.09 -16.60
N ALA A 356 -8.61 22.25 -16.05
CA ALA A 356 -9.99 22.76 -16.05
C ALA A 356 -10.50 23.00 -17.48
N SER A 357 -9.66 23.50 -18.38
CA SER A 357 -10.02 23.67 -19.79
C SER A 357 -10.21 22.34 -20.51
N GLU A 358 -9.35 21.35 -20.28
CA GLU A 358 -9.43 20.05 -20.95
C GLU A 358 -10.61 19.21 -20.43
N LEU A 359 -10.82 19.16 -19.11
CA LEU A 359 -11.99 18.53 -18.49
C LEU A 359 -13.29 19.24 -18.88
N LYS A 360 -13.32 20.58 -18.94
CA LYS A 360 -14.50 21.31 -19.43
C LYS A 360 -14.75 21.07 -20.91
N HIS A 361 -13.71 21.02 -21.74
CA HIS A 361 -13.86 20.71 -23.16
C HIS A 361 -14.45 19.31 -23.32
N GLN A 362 -13.88 18.31 -22.66
CA GLN A 362 -14.42 16.95 -22.64
C GLN A 362 -15.83 16.88 -22.04
N TYR A 363 -16.13 17.63 -20.98
CA TYR A 363 -17.47 17.67 -20.37
C TYR A 363 -18.50 18.35 -21.27
N ASN A 364 -18.14 19.44 -21.94
CA ASN A 364 -19.03 20.18 -22.82
C ASN A 364 -19.23 19.46 -24.16
N GLU A 365 -18.19 18.86 -24.73
CA GLU A 365 -18.28 18.04 -25.94
C GLU A 365 -19.11 16.77 -25.71
N ASN A 366 -18.95 16.12 -24.55
CA ASN A 366 -19.72 14.93 -24.20
C ASN A 366 -21.05 15.23 -23.46
N GLY A 367 -21.32 16.51 -23.16
CA GLY A 367 -22.41 16.98 -22.31
C GLY A 367 -23.28 18.08 -22.92
N LEU A 368 -23.30 18.22 -24.24
CA LEU A 368 -24.29 19.03 -24.94
C LEU A 368 -25.47 18.17 -25.42
N THR A 369 -26.58 18.35 -24.69
CA THR A 369 -27.96 17.94 -24.94
C THR A 369 -28.33 16.50 -24.54
N THR A 370 -28.99 16.44 -23.39
CA THR A 370 -29.73 15.32 -22.78
C THR A 370 -30.70 14.59 -23.72
N GLU A 371 -30.95 15.11 -24.93
CA GLU A 371 -31.88 14.55 -25.91
C GLU A 371 -31.22 13.78 -27.07
N ARG A 372 -29.91 13.92 -27.32
CA ARG A 372 -29.28 13.39 -28.55
C ARG A 372 -28.45 12.11 -28.39
N LEU A 373 -28.29 11.59 -27.18
CA LEU A 373 -27.45 10.41 -26.89
C LEU A 373 -28.26 9.14 -26.56
N GLN A 374 -29.45 9.00 -27.14
CA GLN A 374 -30.18 7.71 -27.15
C GLN A 374 -29.79 6.79 -28.31
N SER A 375 -28.98 7.24 -29.29
CA SER A 375 -28.68 6.43 -30.49
C SER A 375 -27.31 5.74 -30.49
N ASP A 376 -26.30 6.22 -29.76
CA ASP A 376 -24.94 5.66 -29.83
C ASP A 376 -24.40 5.24 -28.45
N ASN A 377 -24.38 3.93 -28.23
CA ASN A 377 -24.18 3.19 -26.97
C ASN A 377 -22.81 3.32 -26.25
N TYR A 378 -22.02 4.37 -26.44
CA TYR A 378 -20.60 4.33 -26.01
C TYR A 378 -20.11 5.31 -24.94
N PHE A 379 -20.89 6.32 -24.53
CA PHE A 379 -20.42 7.28 -23.50
C PHE A 379 -21.56 7.73 -22.56
N GLN A 380 -21.77 7.00 -21.46
CA GLN A 380 -22.71 7.38 -20.38
C GLN A 380 -22.03 7.54 -19.01
N GLY A 381 -20.71 7.68 -18.97
CA GLY A 381 -19.95 7.83 -17.73
C GLY A 381 -19.52 9.28 -17.51
N GLY A 382 -19.99 9.93 -16.44
CA GLY A 382 -19.77 11.35 -16.19
C GLY A 382 -19.67 11.69 -14.71
N CYS A 383 -19.06 12.83 -14.41
CA CYS A 383 -19.16 13.44 -13.09
C CYS A 383 -20.53 14.13 -12.97
N LYS A 384 -21.32 13.84 -11.92
CA LYS A 384 -22.66 14.46 -11.77
C LYS A 384 -22.58 15.93 -11.41
N GLU A 385 -21.61 16.32 -10.58
CA GLU A 385 -21.37 17.70 -10.18
C GLU A 385 -19.87 18.00 -10.19
N LEU A 386 -19.45 18.93 -11.06
CA LEU A 386 -18.08 19.43 -11.14
C LEU A 386 -18.05 20.89 -10.67
N ILE A 387 -17.22 21.18 -9.67
CA ILE A 387 -17.03 22.53 -9.12
C ILE A 387 -15.57 22.92 -9.23
N CYS A 388 -15.28 23.96 -10.01
CA CYS A 388 -13.98 24.65 -9.99
C CYS A 388 -14.08 25.82 -9.00
N ILE A 389 -13.29 25.81 -7.92
CA ILE A 389 -13.41 26.79 -6.83
C ILE A 389 -13.19 28.24 -7.34
N GLU A 390 -12.20 28.44 -8.21
CA GLU A 390 -11.84 29.76 -8.77
C GLU A 390 -12.96 30.38 -9.63
N GLU A 391 -13.87 29.54 -10.14
CA GLU A 391 -14.96 29.92 -11.02
C GLU A 391 -16.34 29.58 -10.44
N ALA A 392 -16.40 29.30 -9.13
CA ALA A 392 -17.61 28.83 -8.49
C ALA A 392 -18.71 29.89 -8.51
N THR A 393 -19.89 29.51 -8.97
CA THR A 393 -21.11 30.34 -8.87
C THR A 393 -21.49 30.54 -7.39
N SER A 394 -22.35 31.53 -7.11
CA SER A 394 -22.84 31.77 -5.75
C SER A 394 -23.52 30.55 -5.12
N GLU A 395 -24.18 29.70 -5.89
CA GLU A 395 -24.76 28.45 -5.37
C GLU A 395 -23.68 27.39 -5.09
N GLN A 396 -22.69 27.25 -5.96
CA GLN A 396 -21.55 26.35 -5.71
C GLN A 396 -20.70 26.79 -4.51
N LEU A 397 -20.55 28.10 -4.27
CA LEU A 397 -19.89 28.62 -3.07
C LEU A 397 -20.64 28.22 -1.79
N LYS A 398 -21.98 28.12 -1.82
CA LYS A 398 -22.74 27.57 -0.68
C LYS A 398 -22.43 26.09 -0.46
N VAL A 399 -22.27 25.30 -1.53
CA VAL A 399 -21.85 23.89 -1.44
C VAL A 399 -20.45 23.79 -0.82
N ILE A 400 -19.49 24.57 -1.31
CA ILE A 400 -18.12 24.65 -0.81
C ILE A 400 -18.11 24.95 0.71
N LYS A 401 -18.87 25.97 1.13
CA LYS A 401 -18.95 26.36 2.55
C LYS A 401 -19.65 25.31 3.40
N ARG A 402 -20.80 24.79 2.95
CA ARG A 402 -21.59 23.77 3.65
C ARG A 402 -20.77 22.50 3.90
N GLU A 403 -19.95 22.13 2.93
CA GLU A 403 -19.16 20.90 2.96
C GLU A 403 -17.73 21.11 3.46
N ARG A 404 -17.43 22.31 3.97
CA ARG A 404 -16.17 22.66 4.65
C ARG A 404 -14.93 22.34 3.80
N ILE A 405 -15.00 22.61 2.49
CA ILE A 405 -13.91 22.29 1.56
C ILE A 405 -12.61 23.01 1.93
N GLU A 406 -12.70 24.27 2.35
CA GLU A 406 -11.53 25.05 2.80
C GLU A 406 -10.85 24.41 4.01
N ASP A 407 -11.62 23.87 4.97
CA ASP A 407 -11.07 23.17 6.13
C ASP A 407 -10.37 21.87 5.71
N ILE A 408 -10.98 21.10 4.79
CA ILE A 408 -10.40 19.87 4.24
C ILE A 408 -9.05 20.17 3.58
N LEU A 409 -9.01 21.17 2.70
CA LEU A 409 -7.78 21.55 2.00
C LEU A 409 -6.72 22.07 2.98
N ARG A 410 -7.11 22.93 3.93
CA ARG A 410 -6.19 23.45 4.97
C ARG A 410 -5.56 22.31 5.79
N LEU A 411 -6.36 21.35 6.24
CA LEU A 411 -5.87 20.18 6.98
C LEU A 411 -4.95 19.33 6.12
N ALA A 412 -5.34 19.02 4.88
CA ALA A 412 -4.53 18.21 3.97
C ALA A 412 -3.16 18.87 3.65
N HIS A 413 -3.14 20.18 3.40
CA HIS A 413 -1.90 20.95 3.20
C HIS A 413 -0.98 20.98 4.44
N SER A 414 -1.52 20.74 5.64
CA SER A 414 -0.74 20.73 6.89
C SER A 414 -0.05 19.40 7.21
N LEU A 415 -0.38 18.32 6.48
CA LEU A 415 0.15 16.97 6.69
C LEU A 415 1.66 16.81 6.41
N PRO A 416 2.25 17.42 5.35
CA PRO A 416 3.66 17.22 5.04
C PRO A 416 4.60 17.70 6.16
N GLY A 417 5.60 16.89 6.48
CA GLY A 417 6.63 17.20 7.48
C GLY A 417 6.19 17.01 8.94
N LYS A 418 4.96 16.53 9.18
CA LYS A 418 4.48 16.20 10.52
C LYS A 418 4.96 14.82 10.97
N PRO A 419 5.20 14.60 12.28
CA PRO A 419 5.40 13.26 12.82
C PRO A 419 4.15 12.41 12.63
N TYR A 420 4.28 11.09 12.55
CA TYR A 420 3.16 10.21 12.21
C TYR A 420 1.98 10.31 13.18
N GLN A 421 2.21 10.61 14.46
CA GLN A 421 1.11 10.78 15.43
C GLN A 421 0.24 11.99 15.09
N GLU A 422 0.84 13.12 14.72
CA GLU A 422 0.11 14.30 14.29
C GLU A 422 -0.56 14.07 12.92
N VAL A 423 0.06 13.28 12.04
CA VAL A 423 -0.58 12.80 10.79
C VAL A 423 -1.86 12.03 11.11
N LEU A 424 -1.85 11.13 12.10
CA LEU A 424 -3.03 10.35 12.49
C LEU A 424 -4.14 11.25 13.05
N GLU A 425 -3.79 12.24 13.89
CA GLU A 425 -4.76 13.21 14.44
C GLU A 425 -5.43 14.04 13.33
N ILE A 426 -4.64 14.59 12.40
CA ILE A 426 -5.16 15.34 11.25
C ILE A 426 -5.99 14.42 10.33
N ALA A 427 -5.57 13.17 10.15
CA ALA A 427 -6.33 12.19 9.37
C ALA A 427 -7.68 11.87 10.02
N ASP A 428 -7.76 11.79 11.35
CA ASP A 428 -9.03 11.63 12.08
C ASP A 428 -9.96 12.84 11.90
N GLU A 429 -9.42 14.06 11.93
CA GLU A 429 -10.17 15.27 11.62
C GLU A 429 -10.70 15.28 10.18
N LEU A 430 -9.85 14.97 9.21
CA LEU A 430 -10.23 14.82 7.80
C LEU A 430 -11.29 13.73 7.61
N TYR A 431 -11.20 12.64 8.36
CA TYR A 431 -12.16 11.55 8.33
C TYR A 431 -13.52 12.00 8.86
N ALA A 432 -13.57 12.81 9.92
CA ALA A 432 -14.80 13.38 10.45
C ALA A 432 -15.51 14.32 9.46
N LEU A 433 -14.76 14.94 8.55
CA LEU A 433 -15.29 15.84 7.50
C LEU A 433 -15.80 15.10 6.25
N ARG A 434 -15.63 13.78 6.16
CA ARG A 434 -16.05 13.01 4.97
C ARG A 434 -17.58 13.06 4.78
N PRO A 435 -18.07 13.03 3.53
CA PRO A 435 -19.50 12.88 3.28
C PRO A 435 -19.99 11.54 3.82
N ARG A 436 -21.21 11.53 4.36
CA ARG A 436 -21.91 10.28 4.66
C ARG A 436 -22.08 9.49 3.37
N VAL A 437 -21.83 8.19 3.43
CA VAL A 437 -22.13 7.31 2.30
C VAL A 437 -23.65 7.36 2.05
N PRO A 438 -24.13 7.68 0.84
CA PRO A 438 -25.56 7.77 0.59
C PRO A 438 -26.27 6.45 0.91
N GLU A 439 -27.49 6.52 1.46
CA GLU A 439 -28.31 5.32 1.65
C GLU A 439 -28.60 4.67 0.28
N GLY A 440 -28.47 3.35 0.18
CA GLY A 440 -28.67 2.63 -1.08
C GLY A 440 -27.49 2.71 -2.07
N PHE A 441 -26.44 3.48 -1.78
CA PHE A 441 -25.22 3.57 -2.59
C PHE A 441 -24.60 2.18 -2.86
N PHE A 442 -24.69 1.28 -1.87
CA PHE A 442 -24.31 -0.13 -2.01
C PHE A 442 -25.45 -1.02 -2.56
N GLY A 443 -26.71 -0.68 -2.28
CA GLY A 443 -27.87 -1.51 -2.56
C GLY A 443 -28.28 -1.56 -4.04
N GLU A 444 -28.13 -0.46 -4.79
CA GLU A 444 -28.46 -0.44 -6.22
C GLU A 444 -27.47 -1.24 -7.07
N LYS A 445 -26.21 -1.32 -6.64
CA LYS A 445 -25.18 -2.08 -7.36
C LYS A 445 -25.37 -3.59 -7.22
N ILE A 446 -25.71 -4.06 -6.02
CA ILE A 446 -26.11 -5.46 -5.80
C ILE A 446 -27.25 -5.84 -6.76
N LYS A 447 -28.22 -4.94 -6.98
CA LYS A 447 -29.33 -5.19 -7.93
C LYS A 447 -28.88 -5.27 -9.40
N ARG A 448 -27.86 -4.51 -9.82
CA ARG A 448 -27.30 -4.58 -11.19
C ARG A 448 -26.49 -5.86 -11.41
N TYR A 449 -25.71 -6.30 -10.41
CA TYR A 449 -25.00 -7.58 -10.47
C TYR A 449 -25.96 -8.76 -10.53
N LYS A 450 -27.06 -8.74 -9.77
CA LYS A 450 -28.11 -9.77 -9.85
C LYS A 450 -28.79 -9.93 -11.22
N LYS A 451 -28.64 -8.96 -12.13
CA LYS A 451 -29.25 -8.99 -13.47
C LYS A 451 -28.30 -9.47 -14.58
N ARG A 452 -27.00 -9.55 -14.30
CA ARG A 452 -25.99 -10.11 -15.20
C ARG A 452 -25.72 -11.55 -14.78
#